data_AF-A0A5P8WEL6-F1
#
_entry.id   AF-A0A5P8WEL6-F1
#
_cell.length_a   1.000
_cell.length_b   1.000
_cell.length_c   1.000
_cell.angle_alpha   90.00
_cell.angle_beta   90.00
_cell.angle_gamma   90.00
#
_symmetry.space_group_name_H-M   'P 1'
#
loop_
_entity.id
_entity.type
_entity.pdbx_description
1 polymer ?
#
loop_
_entity_poly.entity_id
_entity_poly.type
_entity_poly.pdbx_seq_one_letter_code
_entity_poly.pdbx_strand_id
1 'polypeptide(L)'
;MIEADAPNRWQQIVTFADGERLLINNADLDATSVPFPRERTYPKEYSEAIAALKEQHQQELERLQQELRIGLQSEATARAEEQVSEQIQSLQNLYKQQKEQNIQLQQRLDEMESLRQLEAENQQLLSRIQDLENAVEQRPSQEWGNTMTQQATKALNKQVKQALEKTIDLRSLAIEPPKENPQECLRLMGMALKNLASAMNNTQALEAAAIILGSEPTSGAIAYRVEQLEMLPQAVSDIRRVLAKPGCTWQDYWAVAQEYEVIKADYWAELTTEETELIAALEIASHPPVIQVGSIVAYADPYYTLYNARGEVVEELGEDEVLVAWDHWKNEGRKIRYFRNELRFWQGENK
;
A
#
# COMPACT_ATOMS: atom_id res chain seq x y z
N MET A 1 -41.85 -77.34 11.21
CA MET A 1 -40.80 -77.10 10.20
C MET A 1 -40.38 -78.45 9.68
N ILE A 2 -40.61 -78.75 8.41
CA ILE A 2 -40.08 -79.94 7.75
C ILE A 2 -38.79 -79.47 7.08
N GLU A 3 -37.65 -79.78 7.68
CA GLU A 3 -36.33 -79.61 7.04
C GLU A 3 -36.16 -80.75 6.03
N ALA A 4 -36.03 -80.42 4.75
CA ALA A 4 -35.68 -81.36 3.70
C ALA A 4 -34.17 -81.29 3.46
N ASP A 5 -33.49 -82.41 3.65
CA ASP A 5 -32.05 -82.54 3.47
C ASP A 5 -31.65 -82.36 1.99
N ALA A 6 -30.43 -81.89 1.74
CA ALA A 6 -29.99 -81.51 0.39
C ALA A 6 -29.92 -82.70 -0.60
N PRO A 7 -30.25 -82.51 -1.89
CA PRO A 7 -30.33 -83.61 -2.86
C PRO A 7 -28.97 -84.29 -3.10
N ASN A 8 -28.96 -85.63 -3.02
CA ASN A 8 -27.78 -86.48 -3.18
C ASN A 8 -27.29 -86.46 -4.65
N ARG A 9 -26.08 -85.92 -4.88
CA ARG A 9 -25.51 -85.65 -6.23
C ARG A 9 -25.13 -86.90 -7.02
N TRP A 10 -25.15 -88.06 -6.37
CA TRP A 10 -24.77 -89.34 -6.99
C TRP A 10 -25.99 -90.14 -7.48
N GLN A 11 -27.20 -89.60 -7.32
CA GLN A 11 -28.42 -90.25 -7.77
C GLN A 11 -29.01 -89.51 -8.98
N GLN A 12 -29.40 -90.25 -10.01
CA GLN A 12 -30.06 -89.70 -11.19
C GLN A 12 -31.39 -90.43 -11.42
N ILE A 13 -32.41 -89.69 -11.86
CA ILE A 13 -33.68 -90.28 -12.29
C ILE A 13 -33.47 -90.85 -13.69
N VAL A 14 -33.55 -92.17 -13.81
CA VAL A 14 -33.49 -92.87 -15.09
C VAL A 14 -34.89 -93.36 -15.43
N THR A 15 -35.28 -93.19 -16.70
CA THR A 15 -36.56 -93.71 -17.21
C THR A 15 -36.27 -94.99 -17.98
N PHE A 16 -36.83 -96.12 -17.55
CA PHE A 16 -36.65 -97.40 -18.22
C PHE A 16 -37.65 -97.56 -19.40
N ALA A 17 -37.40 -98.54 -20.27
CA ALA A 17 -38.12 -98.72 -21.54
C ALA A 17 -39.61 -99.08 -21.37
N ASP A 18 -39.98 -99.55 -20.19
CA ASP A 18 -41.32 -99.82 -19.66
C ASP A 18 -42.00 -98.58 -19.05
N GLY A 19 -41.32 -97.43 -19.03
CA GLY A 19 -41.88 -96.14 -18.64
C GLY A 19 -41.79 -95.82 -17.15
N GLU A 20 -41.26 -96.73 -16.33
CA GLU A 20 -40.99 -96.47 -14.92
C GLU A 20 -39.81 -95.52 -14.73
N ARG A 21 -39.96 -94.56 -13.79
CA ARG A 21 -38.92 -93.60 -13.40
C ARG A 21 -38.41 -93.93 -12.02
N LEU A 22 -37.18 -94.43 -11.95
CA LEU A 22 -36.53 -94.78 -10.69
C LEU A 22 -35.33 -93.88 -10.45
N LEU A 23 -35.08 -93.59 -9.18
CA LEU A 23 -33.91 -92.86 -8.72
C LEU A 23 -32.79 -93.87 -8.50
N ILE A 24 -31.77 -93.86 -9.35
CA ILE A 24 -30.69 -94.87 -9.36
C ILE A 24 -29.37 -94.18 -8.99
N ASN A 25 -28.51 -94.89 -8.27
CA ASN A 25 -27.18 -94.42 -7.94
C ASN A 25 -26.24 -94.61 -9.15
N ASN A 26 -25.45 -93.59 -9.48
CA ASN A 26 -24.58 -93.59 -10.66
C ASN A 26 -23.53 -94.71 -10.63
N ALA A 27 -23.24 -95.28 -9.45
CA ALA A 27 -22.34 -96.43 -9.28
C ALA A 27 -22.90 -97.75 -9.84
N ASP A 28 -24.22 -97.85 -10.05
CA ASP A 28 -24.89 -99.07 -10.52
C ASP A 28 -25.03 -99.12 -12.06
N LEU A 29 -24.53 -98.09 -12.77
CA LEU A 29 -24.55 -97.99 -14.23
C LEU A 29 -23.19 -98.45 -14.81
N ASP A 30 -22.99 -99.76 -14.92
CA ASP A 30 -21.80 -100.38 -15.53
C ASP A 30 -21.81 -100.31 -17.07
N ALA A 31 -21.71 -99.10 -17.64
CA ALA A 31 -21.51 -98.92 -19.07
C ALA A 31 -20.07 -98.47 -19.36
N THR A 32 -19.38 -99.21 -20.23
CA THR A 32 -18.00 -98.92 -20.68
C THR A 32 -17.95 -97.53 -21.31
N SER A 33 -17.18 -96.63 -20.73
CA SER A 33 -17.05 -95.22 -21.14
C SER A 33 -16.67 -95.09 -22.63
N VAL A 34 -17.55 -94.47 -23.42
CA VAL A 34 -17.30 -94.14 -24.82
C VAL A 34 -16.27 -93.00 -24.86
N PRO A 35 -15.15 -93.09 -25.62
CA PRO A 35 -14.16 -92.04 -25.64
C PRO A 35 -14.77 -90.76 -26.24
N PHE A 36 -14.87 -89.72 -25.42
CA PHE A 36 -15.26 -88.39 -25.88
C PHE A 36 -14.25 -87.88 -26.91
N PRO A 37 -14.68 -87.40 -28.09
CA PRO A 37 -13.77 -86.71 -29.01
C PRO A 37 -13.21 -85.46 -28.32
N ARG A 38 -11.88 -85.33 -28.28
CA ARG A 38 -11.19 -84.20 -27.64
C ARG A 38 -11.47 -82.86 -28.33
N GLU A 39 -11.97 -82.88 -29.57
CA GLU A 39 -12.26 -81.69 -30.36
C GLU A 39 -13.77 -81.63 -30.67
N ARG A 40 -14.41 -80.58 -30.17
CA ARG A 40 -15.78 -80.21 -30.53
C ARG A 40 -15.75 -79.55 -31.91
N THR A 41 -16.27 -80.23 -32.93
CA THR A 41 -16.46 -79.64 -34.26
C THR A 41 -17.69 -78.73 -34.21
N TYR A 42 -17.46 -77.42 -34.08
CA TYR A 42 -18.54 -76.44 -34.06
C TYR A 42 -19.16 -76.24 -35.45
N PRO A 43 -20.46 -75.91 -35.55
CA PRO A 43 -21.07 -75.50 -36.81
C PRO A 43 -20.36 -74.27 -37.42
N LYS A 44 -20.35 -74.15 -38.75
CA LYS A 44 -19.58 -73.12 -39.49
C LYS A 44 -19.89 -71.69 -39.05
N GLU A 45 -21.16 -71.38 -38.79
CA GLU A 45 -21.62 -70.06 -38.34
C GLU A 45 -20.96 -69.64 -37.01
N TYR A 46 -20.80 -70.57 -36.07
CA TYR A 46 -20.10 -70.30 -34.81
C TYR A 46 -18.60 -70.13 -35.02
N SER A 47 -17.99 -70.89 -35.94
CA SER A 47 -16.56 -70.72 -36.26
C SER A 47 -16.25 -69.37 -36.89
N GLU A 48 -17.14 -68.87 -37.76
CA GLU A 48 -17.05 -67.54 -38.37
C GLU A 48 -17.29 -66.43 -37.34
N ALA A 49 -18.29 -66.57 -36.46
CA ALA A 49 -18.54 -65.61 -35.39
C ALA A 49 -17.36 -65.53 -34.39
N ILE A 50 -16.77 -66.68 -34.03
CA ILE A 50 -15.58 -66.72 -33.17
C ILE A 50 -14.38 -66.09 -33.87
N ALA A 51 -14.21 -66.29 -35.18
CA ALA A 51 -13.14 -65.67 -35.95
C ALA A 51 -13.31 -64.14 -36.03
N ALA A 52 -14.52 -63.66 -36.33
CA ALA A 52 -14.83 -62.22 -36.37
C ALA A 52 -14.63 -61.55 -35.00
N LEU A 53 -15.06 -62.20 -33.91
CA LEU A 53 -14.82 -61.69 -32.55
C LEU A 53 -13.33 -61.62 -32.21
N LYS A 54 -12.54 -62.62 -32.62
CA LYS A 54 -11.08 -62.60 -32.42
C LYS A 54 -10.43 -61.47 -33.20
N GLU A 55 -10.85 -61.23 -34.44
CA GLU A 55 -10.34 -60.16 -35.28
C GLU A 55 -10.70 -58.78 -34.71
N GLN A 56 -11.94 -58.58 -34.26
CA GLN A 56 -12.37 -57.37 -33.57
C GLN A 56 -11.55 -57.10 -32.31
N HIS A 57 -11.39 -58.10 -31.44
CA HIS A 57 -10.55 -57.96 -30.25
C HIS A 57 -9.09 -57.66 -30.58
N GLN A 58 -8.53 -58.23 -31.65
CA GLN A 58 -7.17 -57.92 -32.08
C GLN A 58 -7.05 -56.46 -32.51
N GLN A 59 -7.99 -55.96 -33.31
CA GLN A 59 -8.02 -54.56 -33.74
C GLN A 59 -8.21 -53.60 -32.55
N GLU A 60 -9.06 -53.94 -31.59
CA GLU A 60 -9.24 -53.16 -30.37
C GLU A 60 -7.97 -53.13 -29.51
N LEU A 61 -7.27 -54.26 -29.36
CA LEU A 61 -6.01 -54.31 -28.63
C LEU A 61 -4.92 -53.48 -29.30
N GLU A 62 -4.81 -53.56 -30.63
CA GLU A 62 -3.85 -52.74 -31.39
C GLU A 62 -4.16 -51.25 -31.24
N ARG A 63 -5.44 -50.88 -31.33
CA ARG A 63 -5.89 -49.50 -31.13
C ARG A 63 -5.55 -49.01 -29.72
N LEU A 64 -5.91 -49.78 -28.69
CA LEU A 64 -5.63 -49.41 -27.29
C LEU A 64 -4.12 -49.32 -27.02
N GLN A 65 -3.30 -50.21 -27.61
CA GLN A 65 -1.85 -50.13 -27.50
C GLN A 65 -1.29 -48.87 -28.16
N GLN A 66 -1.81 -48.49 -29.33
CA GLN A 66 -1.41 -47.26 -30.00
C GLN A 66 -1.83 -46.02 -29.20
N GLU A 67 -3.07 -45.96 -28.73
CA GLU A 67 -3.58 -44.86 -27.89
C GLU A 67 -2.76 -44.72 -26.60
N LEU A 68 -2.45 -45.85 -25.93
CA LEU A 68 -1.61 -45.84 -24.72
C LEU A 68 -0.18 -45.41 -25.01
N ARG A 69 0.42 -45.84 -26.13
CA ARG A 69 1.78 -45.41 -26.52
C ARG A 69 1.83 -43.91 -26.81
N ILE A 70 0.85 -43.38 -27.53
CA ILE A 70 0.74 -41.95 -27.83
C ILE A 70 0.51 -41.17 -26.53
N GLY A 71 -0.39 -41.63 -25.67
CA GLY A 71 -0.67 -41.03 -24.37
C GLY A 71 0.59 -40.93 -23.50
N LEU A 72 1.30 -42.06 -23.31
CA LEU A 72 2.55 -42.09 -22.54
C LEU A 72 3.64 -41.20 -23.13
N GLN A 73 3.78 -41.16 -24.46
CA GLN A 73 4.73 -40.26 -25.11
C GLN A 73 4.37 -38.80 -24.88
N SER A 74 3.10 -38.42 -25.04
CA SER A 74 2.63 -37.06 -24.83
C SER A 74 2.78 -36.59 -23.38
N GLU A 75 2.52 -37.48 -22.42
CA GLU A 75 2.69 -37.17 -20.99
C GLU A 75 4.17 -37.06 -20.62
N ALA A 76 5.03 -37.93 -21.15
CA ALA A 76 6.47 -37.85 -20.95
C ALA A 76 7.06 -36.56 -21.55
N THR A 77 6.62 -36.16 -22.74
CA THR A 77 7.08 -34.90 -23.36
C THR A 77 6.57 -33.69 -22.60
N ALA A 78 5.30 -33.68 -22.18
CA ALA A 78 4.72 -32.57 -21.41
C ALA A 78 5.47 -32.35 -20.08
N ARG A 79 5.75 -33.43 -19.33
CA ARG A 79 6.52 -33.35 -18.08
C ARG A 79 7.96 -32.89 -18.32
N ALA A 80 8.59 -33.33 -19.42
CA ALA A 80 9.94 -32.89 -19.77
C ALA A 80 9.98 -31.40 -20.13
N GLU A 81 9.01 -30.92 -20.92
CA GLU A 81 8.87 -29.50 -21.26
C GLU A 81 8.61 -28.64 -20.04
N GLU A 82 7.75 -29.09 -19.13
CA GLU A 82 7.44 -28.40 -17.87
C GLU A 82 8.71 -28.25 -17.01
N GLN A 83 9.44 -29.35 -16.78
CA GLN A 83 10.71 -29.30 -16.03
C GLN A 83 11.75 -28.39 -16.67
N VAL A 84 11.90 -28.45 -18.00
CA VAL A 84 12.84 -27.57 -18.72
C VAL A 84 12.40 -26.10 -18.61
N SER A 85 11.11 -25.82 -18.69
CA SER A 85 10.57 -24.47 -18.56
C SER A 85 10.81 -23.90 -17.16
N GLU A 86 10.61 -24.69 -16.11
CA GLU A 86 10.89 -24.30 -14.73
C GLU A 86 12.38 -24.05 -14.49
N GLN A 87 13.24 -24.91 -15.05
CA GLN A 87 14.69 -24.73 -14.99
C GLN A 87 15.13 -23.45 -15.70
N ILE A 88 14.59 -23.16 -16.89
CA ILE A 88 14.91 -21.93 -17.62
C ILE A 88 14.44 -20.71 -16.83
N GLN A 89 13.24 -20.74 -16.25
CA GLN A 89 12.72 -19.62 -15.44
C GLN A 89 13.56 -19.38 -14.19
N SER A 90 13.93 -20.45 -13.47
CA SER A 90 14.78 -20.33 -12.27
C SER A 90 16.18 -19.80 -12.62
N LEU A 91 16.80 -20.26 -13.70
CA LEU A 91 18.07 -19.75 -14.19
C LEU A 91 17.99 -18.27 -14.63
N GLN A 92 16.92 -17.88 -15.32
CA GLN A 92 16.71 -16.48 -15.69
C GLN A 92 16.57 -15.58 -14.47
N ASN A 93 15.86 -16.03 -13.43
CA ASN A 93 15.72 -15.28 -12.18
C ASN A 93 17.06 -15.15 -11.45
N LEU A 94 17.84 -16.23 -11.36
CA LEU A 94 19.18 -16.19 -10.79
C LEU A 94 20.11 -15.25 -11.56
N TYR A 95 20.06 -15.26 -12.90
CA TYR A 95 20.87 -14.37 -13.73
C TYR A 95 20.51 -12.90 -13.53
N LYS A 96 19.21 -12.58 -13.41
CA LYS A 96 18.75 -11.21 -13.08
C LYS A 96 19.29 -10.76 -11.72
N GLN A 97 19.15 -11.59 -10.69
CA GLN A 97 19.69 -11.30 -9.35
C GLN A 97 21.20 -11.08 -9.37
N GLN A 98 21.95 -11.94 -10.07
CA GLN A 98 23.39 -11.80 -10.21
C GLN A 98 23.77 -10.50 -10.92
N LYS A 99 23.03 -10.11 -11.97
CA LYS A 99 23.26 -8.85 -12.69
C LYS A 99 23.02 -7.64 -11.78
N GLU A 100 21.95 -7.65 -10.99
CA GLU A 100 21.65 -6.58 -10.03
C GLU A 100 22.75 -6.46 -8.96
N GLN A 101 23.20 -7.59 -8.40
CA GLN A 101 24.31 -7.59 -7.44
C GLN A 101 25.61 -7.06 -8.05
N ASN A 102 25.93 -7.41 -9.30
CA ASN A 102 27.11 -6.88 -9.97
C ASN A 102 27.02 -5.36 -10.16
N ILE A 103 25.84 -4.82 -10.51
CA ILE A 103 25.64 -3.38 -10.63
C ILE A 103 25.85 -2.70 -9.27
N GLN A 104 25.29 -3.25 -8.19
CA GLN A 104 25.46 -2.70 -6.84
C GLN A 104 26.92 -2.74 -6.38
N LEU A 105 27.65 -3.83 -6.67
CA LEU A 105 29.07 -3.93 -6.35
C LEU A 105 29.90 -2.91 -7.14
N GLN A 106 29.56 -2.69 -8.41
CA GLN A 106 30.26 -1.71 -9.23
C GLN A 106 30.05 -0.28 -8.71
N GLN A 107 28.83 0.07 -8.33
CA GLN A 107 28.54 1.37 -7.70
C GLN A 107 29.33 1.58 -6.41
N ARG A 108 29.43 0.55 -5.55
CA ARG A 108 30.23 0.62 -4.33
C ARG A 108 31.73 0.77 -4.61
N LEU A 109 32.23 0.16 -5.67
CA LEU A 109 33.63 0.33 -6.08
C LEU A 109 33.88 1.77 -6.54
N ASP A 110 32.99 2.33 -7.36
CA ASP A 110 33.09 3.72 -7.84
C ASP A 110 33.05 4.72 -6.67
N GLU A 111 32.15 4.50 -5.70
CA GLU A 111 32.08 5.27 -4.45
C GLU A 111 33.40 5.18 -3.67
N MET A 112 33.94 3.97 -3.47
CA MET A 112 35.22 3.81 -2.77
C MET A 112 36.40 4.47 -3.51
N GLU A 113 36.40 4.46 -4.84
CA GLU A 113 37.42 5.15 -5.63
C GLU A 113 37.34 6.68 -5.46
N SER A 114 36.12 7.24 -5.48
CA SER A 114 35.92 8.67 -5.21
C SER A 114 36.38 9.07 -3.79
N LEU A 115 36.10 8.24 -2.79
CA LEU A 115 36.53 8.49 -1.41
C LEU A 115 38.06 8.46 -1.29
N ARG A 116 38.74 7.53 -1.97
CA ARG A 116 40.21 7.50 -2.01
C ARG A 116 40.80 8.74 -2.68
N GLN A 117 40.15 9.28 -3.71
CA GLN A 117 40.59 10.53 -4.35
C GLN A 117 40.48 11.71 -3.39
N LEU A 118 39.35 11.85 -2.70
CA LEU A 118 39.16 12.90 -1.69
C LEU A 118 40.15 12.77 -0.52
N GLU A 119 40.47 11.53 -0.10
CA GLU A 119 41.48 11.29 0.93
C GLU A 119 42.87 11.76 0.47
N ALA A 120 43.24 11.47 -0.78
CA ALA A 120 44.50 11.94 -1.37
C ALA A 120 44.55 13.47 -1.49
N GLU A 121 43.47 14.13 -1.90
CA GLU A 121 43.37 15.59 -1.96
C GLU A 121 43.49 16.22 -0.57
N ASN A 122 42.82 15.66 0.43
CA ASN A 122 42.93 16.12 1.81
C ASN A 122 44.36 15.99 2.34
N GLN A 123 45.06 14.88 2.05
CA GLN A 123 46.47 14.73 2.41
C GLN A 123 47.36 15.78 1.73
N GLN A 124 47.10 16.09 0.46
CA GLN A 124 47.79 17.17 -0.25
C GLN A 124 47.53 18.54 0.40
N LEU A 125 46.29 18.86 0.74
CA LEU A 125 45.93 20.11 1.42
C LEU A 125 46.62 20.22 2.79
N LEU A 126 46.66 19.15 3.58
CA LEU A 126 47.35 19.12 4.86
C LEU A 126 48.85 19.39 4.70
N SER A 127 49.51 18.75 3.71
CA SER A 127 50.92 19.03 3.43
C SER A 127 51.15 20.49 3.02
N ARG A 128 50.23 21.06 2.23
CA ARG A 128 50.32 22.45 1.81
C ARG A 128 50.11 23.44 2.97
N ILE A 129 49.19 23.15 3.87
CA ILE A 129 48.98 23.96 5.09
C ILE A 129 50.25 23.91 5.95
N GLN A 130 50.82 22.72 6.17
CA GLN A 130 52.05 22.57 6.94
C GLN A 130 53.23 23.36 6.31
N ASP A 131 53.38 23.31 4.98
CA ASP A 131 54.40 24.09 4.28
C ASP A 131 54.21 25.60 4.47
N LEU A 132 52.96 26.07 4.43
CA LEU A 132 52.62 27.47 4.65
C LEU A 132 52.88 27.89 6.10
N GLU A 133 52.51 27.06 7.08
CA GLU A 133 52.79 27.28 8.49
C GLU A 133 54.29 27.39 8.75
N ASN A 134 55.08 26.44 8.21
CA ASN A 134 56.54 26.48 8.30
C ASN A 134 57.12 27.74 7.64
N ALA A 135 56.59 28.16 6.49
CA ALA A 135 57.02 29.38 5.80
C ALA A 135 56.67 30.66 6.56
N VAL A 136 55.60 30.65 7.35
CA VAL A 136 55.22 31.75 8.25
C VAL A 136 56.15 31.78 9.47
N GLU A 137 56.43 30.64 10.08
CA GLU A 137 57.32 30.54 11.25
C GLU A 137 58.77 30.92 10.94
N GLN A 138 59.27 30.61 9.74
CA GLN A 138 60.65 30.90 9.33
C GLN A 138 60.91 32.37 8.97
N ARG A 139 59.88 33.23 8.89
CA ARG A 139 60.08 34.66 8.63
C ARG A 139 60.37 35.43 9.94
N PRO A 140 61.47 36.19 10.04
CA PRO A 140 61.77 36.96 11.24
C PRO A 140 60.74 38.07 11.46
N SER A 141 60.18 38.13 12.66
CA SER A 141 59.11 39.04 13.10
C SER A 141 59.44 40.54 12.98
N GLN A 142 60.69 40.89 12.65
CA GLN A 142 61.18 42.27 12.56
C GLN A 142 60.88 42.96 11.21
N GLU A 143 60.63 42.24 10.12
CA GLU A 143 60.30 42.86 8.83
C GLU A 143 58.83 43.31 8.72
N TRP A 144 57.94 42.77 9.57
CA TRP A 144 56.53 43.14 9.59
C TRP A 144 56.25 44.46 10.33
N GLY A 145 57.18 44.97 11.14
CA GLY A 145 56.86 46.05 12.09
C GLY A 145 56.65 47.43 11.48
N ASN A 146 57.49 47.86 10.52
CA ASN A 146 57.80 49.29 10.47
C ASN A 146 57.52 50.03 9.15
N THR A 147 57.30 49.36 8.02
CA THR A 147 57.05 50.05 6.74
C THR A 147 56.00 49.37 5.88
N MET A 148 56.05 48.05 5.75
CA MET A 148 55.04 47.30 4.99
C MET A 148 53.67 47.30 5.66
N THR A 149 53.57 47.12 6.98
CA THR A 149 52.27 47.05 7.68
C THR A 149 51.49 48.36 7.65
N GLN A 150 52.13 49.53 7.71
CA GLN A 150 51.41 50.82 7.68
C GLN A 150 50.97 51.21 6.26
N GLN A 151 51.80 50.93 5.25
CA GLN A 151 51.42 51.17 3.85
C GLN A 151 50.46 50.09 3.35
N ALA A 152 50.64 48.83 3.75
CA ALA A 152 49.71 47.74 3.48
C ALA A 152 48.41 47.95 4.23
N THR A 153 48.36 48.41 5.48
CA THR A 153 47.07 48.73 6.13
C THR A 153 46.35 49.90 5.46
N LYS A 154 47.06 50.93 4.96
CA LYS A 154 46.45 51.99 4.16
C LYS A 154 45.96 51.49 2.79
N ALA A 155 46.76 50.70 2.10
CA ALA A 155 46.43 50.14 0.79
C ALA A 155 45.32 49.08 0.89
N LEU A 156 45.34 48.25 1.94
CA LEU A 156 44.35 47.24 2.27
C LEU A 156 43.07 47.89 2.78
N ASN A 157 43.10 48.95 3.59
CA ASN A 157 41.88 49.70 3.91
C ASN A 157 41.27 50.38 2.68
N LYS A 158 42.09 50.84 1.74
CA LYS A 158 41.62 51.41 0.46
C LYS A 158 41.08 50.32 -0.47
N GLN A 159 41.74 49.17 -0.56
CA GLN A 159 41.30 48.02 -1.34
C GLN A 159 40.09 47.34 -0.71
N VAL A 160 39.97 47.29 0.61
CA VAL A 160 38.80 46.80 1.34
C VAL A 160 37.64 47.78 1.17
N LYS A 161 37.86 49.10 1.20
CA LYS A 161 36.80 50.06 0.83
C LYS A 161 36.36 49.92 -0.62
N GLN A 162 37.30 49.80 -1.57
CA GLN A 162 36.97 49.61 -2.98
C GLN A 162 36.39 48.21 -3.27
N ALA A 163 36.78 47.20 -2.52
CA ALA A 163 36.22 45.86 -2.58
C ALA A 163 34.85 45.84 -1.91
N LEU A 164 34.59 46.63 -0.87
CA LEU A 164 33.26 46.79 -0.26
C LEU A 164 32.32 47.60 -1.17
N GLU A 165 32.84 48.60 -1.90
CA GLU A 165 32.09 49.33 -2.94
C GLU A 165 31.85 48.48 -4.21
N LYS A 166 32.67 47.45 -4.45
CA LYS A 166 32.53 46.51 -5.58
C LYS A 166 31.90 45.17 -5.21
N THR A 167 31.88 44.79 -3.93
CA THR A 167 31.10 43.67 -3.43
C THR A 167 29.68 44.12 -3.57
N ILE A 168 29.03 43.48 -4.53
CA ILE A 168 27.64 43.62 -4.82
C ILE A 168 26.90 43.68 -3.49
N ASP A 169 26.21 44.80 -3.26
CA ASP A 169 25.44 45.04 -2.06
C ASP A 169 24.57 43.78 -1.88
N LEU A 170 24.73 43.00 -0.81
CA LEU A 170 24.03 41.70 -0.68
C LEU A 170 22.50 41.89 -0.78
N ARG A 171 22.03 43.10 -0.46
CA ARG A 171 20.65 43.57 -0.70
C ARG A 171 20.25 43.66 -2.17
N SER A 172 21.19 43.94 -3.07
CA SER A 172 21.00 43.98 -4.53
C SER A 172 21.12 42.62 -5.21
N LEU A 173 21.78 41.64 -4.58
CA LEU A 173 21.81 40.22 -5.00
C LEU A 173 20.64 39.40 -4.45
N ALA A 174 19.91 39.91 -3.46
CA ALA A 174 18.64 39.34 -3.04
C ALA A 174 17.63 39.52 -4.17
N ILE A 175 17.71 38.62 -5.16
CA ILE A 175 16.60 38.30 -6.07
C ILE A 175 15.38 38.10 -5.18
N GLU A 176 14.23 38.66 -5.57
CA GLU A 176 12.98 38.49 -4.82
C GLU A 176 12.86 37.03 -4.35
N PRO A 177 12.48 36.78 -3.08
CA PRO A 177 12.32 35.42 -2.58
C PRO A 177 11.42 34.66 -3.57
N PRO A 178 11.75 33.41 -3.93
CA PRO A 178 10.99 32.66 -4.91
C PRO A 178 9.51 32.67 -4.48
N LYS A 179 8.67 33.27 -5.34
CA LYS A 179 7.26 33.54 -5.05
C LYS A 179 6.43 32.28 -4.87
N GLU A 180 6.95 31.15 -5.33
CA GLU A 180 6.25 29.87 -5.38
C GLU A 180 6.18 29.18 -4.01
N ASN A 181 7.14 29.43 -3.10
CA ASN A 181 7.07 28.90 -1.73
C ASN A 181 7.88 29.72 -0.70
N PRO A 182 7.37 30.87 -0.24
CA PRO A 182 8.07 31.72 0.71
C PRO A 182 8.29 31.06 2.09
N GLN A 183 7.39 30.16 2.50
CA GLN A 183 7.47 29.46 3.79
C GLN A 183 8.58 28.42 3.82
N GLU A 184 8.69 27.60 2.77
CA GLU A 184 9.78 26.64 2.64
C GLU A 184 11.15 27.32 2.57
N CYS A 185 11.25 28.46 1.89
CA CYS A 185 12.48 29.24 1.84
C CYS A 185 12.89 29.79 3.21
N LEU A 186 11.94 30.33 3.97
CA LEU A 186 12.18 30.76 5.35
C LEU A 186 12.65 29.59 6.22
N ARG A 187 12.02 28.42 6.09
CA ARG A 187 12.43 27.20 6.82
C ARG A 187 13.87 26.80 6.48
N LEU A 188 14.22 26.71 5.20
CA LEU A 188 15.57 26.36 4.75
C LEU A 188 16.62 27.39 5.20
N MET A 189 16.27 28.68 5.19
CA MET A 189 17.12 29.74 5.73
C MET A 189 17.34 29.57 7.23
N GLY A 190 16.29 29.27 8.01
CA GLY A 190 16.40 28.98 9.44
C GLY A 190 17.33 27.81 9.74
N MET A 191 17.24 26.72 8.96
CA MET A 191 18.12 25.55 9.06
C MET A 191 19.58 25.90 8.69
N ALA A 192 19.79 26.67 7.63
CA ALA A 192 21.12 27.12 7.23
C ALA A 192 21.75 28.03 8.30
N LEU A 193 20.97 28.95 8.87
CA LEU A 193 21.42 29.85 9.94
C LEU A 193 21.75 29.08 11.23
N LYS A 194 20.99 28.03 11.59
CA LYS A 194 21.36 27.10 12.68
C LYS A 194 22.75 26.51 12.44
N ASN A 195 22.99 25.98 11.26
CA ASN A 195 24.28 25.34 10.93
C ASN A 195 25.44 26.34 10.95
N LEU A 196 25.22 27.55 10.43
CA LEU A 196 26.20 28.64 10.50
C LEU A 196 26.45 29.12 11.93
N ALA A 197 25.40 29.24 12.74
CA ALA A 197 25.51 29.62 14.15
C ALA A 197 26.37 28.64 14.93
N SER A 198 26.18 27.33 14.71
CA SER A 198 26.99 26.28 15.33
C SER A 198 28.42 26.25 14.80
N ALA A 199 28.64 26.40 13.48
CA ALA A 199 29.97 26.37 12.88
C ALA A 199 30.83 27.59 13.26
N MET A 200 30.21 28.74 13.46
CA MET A 200 30.90 30.01 13.69
C MET A 200 30.76 30.56 15.11
N ASN A 201 30.10 29.83 16.03
CA ASN A 201 29.73 30.33 17.37
C ASN A 201 29.07 31.72 17.32
N ASN A 202 28.18 31.92 16.34
CA ASN A 202 27.56 33.22 16.09
C ASN A 202 26.17 33.30 16.74
N THR A 203 26.07 34.08 17.82
CA THR A 203 24.82 34.28 18.57
C THR A 203 23.75 35.02 17.77
N GLN A 204 24.13 35.94 16.88
CA GLN A 204 23.18 36.68 16.04
C GLN A 204 22.54 35.79 14.97
N ALA A 205 23.32 34.86 14.41
CA ALA A 205 22.79 33.86 13.48
C ALA A 205 21.81 32.90 14.19
N LEU A 206 22.08 32.60 15.47
CA LEU A 206 21.24 31.78 16.31
C LEU A 206 19.91 32.47 16.64
N GLU A 207 19.96 33.76 17.00
CA GLU A 207 18.77 34.60 17.21
C GLU A 207 17.92 34.72 15.94
N ALA A 208 18.56 34.93 14.78
CA ALA A 208 17.86 35.00 13.50
C ALA A 208 17.20 33.66 13.14
N ALA A 209 17.87 32.53 13.36
CA ALA A 209 17.30 31.20 13.15
C ALA A 209 16.09 30.95 14.06
N ALA A 210 16.18 31.35 15.33
CA ALA A 210 15.10 31.21 16.30
C ALA A 210 13.85 32.00 15.90
N ILE A 211 14.02 33.25 15.46
CA ILE A 211 12.91 34.09 14.99
C ILE A 211 12.23 33.47 13.77
N ILE A 212 13.02 33.01 12.79
CA ILE A 212 12.50 32.46 11.54
C ILE A 212 11.74 31.14 11.78
N LEU A 213 12.23 30.30 12.69
CA LEU A 213 11.63 28.98 12.98
C LEU A 213 10.57 29.02 14.09
N GLY A 214 10.36 30.17 14.74
CA GLY A 214 9.42 30.33 15.85
C GLY A 214 9.83 29.54 17.10
N SER A 215 11.12 29.54 17.45
CA SER A 215 11.67 28.81 18.60
C SER A 215 12.47 29.73 19.52
N GLU A 216 12.90 29.22 20.67
CA GLU A 216 13.81 29.94 21.54
C GLU A 216 15.22 30.03 20.91
N PRO A 217 16.00 31.08 21.18
CA PRO A 217 17.38 31.24 20.71
C PRO A 217 18.34 30.34 21.50
N THR A 218 18.07 29.04 21.52
CA THR A 218 18.96 28.01 22.05
C THR A 218 19.18 26.95 21.00
N SER A 219 20.41 26.42 20.91
CA SER A 219 20.74 25.38 19.92
C SER A 219 19.85 24.14 20.05
N GLY A 220 19.42 23.80 21.27
CA GLY A 220 18.53 22.68 21.53
C GLY A 220 17.10 22.92 21.04
N ALA A 221 16.51 24.08 21.35
CA ALA A 221 15.15 24.42 20.90
C ALA A 221 15.07 24.54 19.38
N ILE A 222 16.09 25.14 18.74
CA ILE A 222 16.18 25.24 17.29
C ILE A 222 16.34 23.84 16.66
N ALA A 223 17.19 22.98 17.22
CA ALA A 223 17.36 21.63 16.70
C ALA A 223 16.07 20.81 16.76
N TYR A 224 15.40 20.83 17.92
CA TYR A 224 14.11 20.17 18.10
C TYR A 224 13.03 20.73 17.15
N ARG A 225 12.99 22.04 16.96
CA ARG A 225 12.06 22.68 16.02
C ARG A 225 12.33 22.30 14.58
N VAL A 226 13.60 22.18 14.19
CA VAL A 226 13.99 21.71 12.86
C VAL A 226 13.51 20.28 12.63
N GLU A 227 13.73 19.37 13.59
CA GLU A 227 13.27 17.97 13.50
C GLU A 227 11.75 17.88 13.34
N GLN A 228 10.99 18.69 14.08
CA GLN A 228 9.53 18.77 13.91
C GLN A 228 9.14 19.22 12.51
N LEU A 229 9.80 20.25 11.97
CA LEU A 229 9.53 20.80 10.65
C LEU A 229 10.05 19.93 9.50
N GLU A 230 10.92 18.95 9.74
CA GLU A 230 11.30 17.95 8.73
C GLU A 230 10.13 17.04 8.35
N MET A 231 9.20 16.80 9.28
CA MET A 231 7.99 16.01 9.05
C MET A 231 6.91 16.76 8.26
N LEU A 232 7.05 18.07 8.07
CA LEU A 232 6.06 18.93 7.43
C LEU A 232 5.65 18.48 6.01
N PRO A 233 6.58 18.14 5.09
CA PRO A 233 6.20 17.72 3.74
C PRO A 233 5.39 16.41 3.74
N GLN A 234 5.73 15.49 4.65
CA GLN A 234 5.01 14.23 4.80
C GLN A 234 3.61 14.48 5.38
N ALA A 235 3.50 15.33 6.40
CA ALA A 235 2.23 15.71 7.00
C ALA A 235 1.27 16.33 5.96
N VAL A 236 1.76 17.30 5.18
CA VAL A 236 0.96 17.94 4.12
C VAL A 236 0.56 16.92 3.06
N SER A 237 1.47 16.04 2.64
CA SER A 237 1.15 15.00 1.66
C SER A 237 0.08 14.02 2.16
N ASP A 238 0.16 13.59 3.42
CA ASP A 238 -0.79 12.62 3.99
C ASP A 238 -2.16 13.26 4.21
N ILE A 239 -2.21 14.50 4.70
CA ILE A 239 -3.46 15.27 4.84
C ILE A 239 -4.13 15.45 3.48
N ARG A 240 -3.39 15.93 2.46
CA ARG A 240 -3.92 16.08 1.10
C ARG A 240 -4.42 14.77 0.51
N ARG A 241 -3.71 13.66 0.76
CA ARG A 241 -4.12 12.33 0.30
C ARG A 241 -5.45 11.91 0.91
N VAL A 242 -5.70 12.24 2.18
CA VAL A 242 -6.99 11.96 2.83
C VAL A 242 -8.09 12.85 2.27
N LEU A 243 -7.84 14.15 2.16
CA LEU A 243 -8.82 15.12 1.64
C LEU A 243 -9.20 14.86 0.17
N ALA A 244 -8.29 14.32 -0.64
CA ALA A 244 -8.56 13.97 -2.03
C ALA A 244 -9.44 12.72 -2.21
N LYS A 245 -9.70 11.93 -1.15
CA LYS A 245 -10.55 10.75 -1.24
C LYS A 245 -12.01 11.15 -1.41
N PRO A 246 -12.74 10.59 -2.40
CA PRO A 246 -14.17 10.86 -2.54
C PRO A 246 -14.92 10.34 -1.31
N GLY A 247 -15.72 11.20 -0.68
CA GLY A 247 -16.47 10.85 0.53
C GLY A 247 -15.63 10.84 1.82
N CYS A 248 -14.50 11.55 1.86
CA CYS A 248 -13.71 11.76 3.08
C CYS A 248 -14.61 12.21 4.23
N THR A 249 -14.46 11.58 5.39
CA THR A 249 -15.15 11.99 6.62
C THR A 249 -14.21 12.79 7.53
N TRP A 250 -14.78 13.50 8.51
CA TRP A 250 -13.98 14.14 9.56
C TRP A 250 -13.08 13.15 10.30
N GLN A 251 -13.56 11.93 10.51
CA GLN A 251 -12.82 10.90 11.24
C GLN A 251 -11.59 10.42 10.45
N ASP A 252 -11.69 10.34 9.13
CA ASP A 252 -10.55 10.00 8.25
C ASP A 252 -9.46 11.07 8.32
N TYR A 253 -9.86 12.35 8.27
CA TYR A 253 -8.93 13.48 8.42
C TYR A 253 -8.31 13.50 9.83
N TRP A 254 -9.15 13.40 10.86
CA TRP A 254 -8.73 13.51 12.26
C TRP A 254 -7.75 12.42 12.65
N ALA A 255 -7.94 11.19 12.16
CA ALA A 255 -7.02 10.08 12.41
C ALA A 255 -5.59 10.39 11.96
N VAL A 256 -5.42 11.07 10.83
CA VAL A 256 -4.10 11.48 10.31
C VAL A 256 -3.61 12.76 10.98
N ALA A 257 -4.50 13.73 11.21
CA ALA A 257 -4.14 15.00 11.84
C ALA A 257 -3.61 14.83 13.29
N GLN A 258 -4.07 13.81 14.01
CA GLN A 258 -3.58 13.49 15.36
C GLN A 258 -2.09 13.16 15.39
N GLU A 259 -1.55 12.50 14.36
CA GLU A 259 -0.12 12.16 14.28
C GLU A 259 0.76 13.42 14.14
N TYR A 260 0.19 14.51 13.62
CA TYR A 260 0.89 15.75 13.31
C TYR A 260 0.44 16.93 14.18
N GLU A 261 -0.23 16.68 15.31
CA GLU A 261 -0.80 17.72 16.17
C GLU A 261 0.24 18.77 16.62
N VAL A 262 1.46 18.32 16.86
CA VAL A 262 2.59 19.17 17.29
C VAL A 262 2.97 20.23 16.25
N ILE A 263 2.74 19.95 14.96
CA ILE A 263 3.05 20.86 13.84
C ILE A 263 1.77 21.38 13.16
N LYS A 264 0.65 21.40 13.89
CA LYS A 264 -0.65 21.83 13.36
C LYS A 264 -0.63 23.21 12.72
N ALA A 265 -0.03 24.19 13.39
CA ALA A 265 0.06 25.53 12.85
C ALA A 265 0.86 25.58 11.54
N ASP A 266 1.87 24.73 11.41
CA ASP A 266 2.79 24.72 10.27
C ASP A 266 2.15 24.08 9.04
N TYR A 267 1.59 22.88 9.18
CA TYR A 267 0.93 22.24 8.02
C TYR A 267 -0.32 23.00 7.60
N TRP A 268 -1.03 23.63 8.54
CA TRP A 268 -2.22 24.43 8.22
C TRP A 268 -1.89 25.64 7.35
N ALA A 269 -0.69 26.20 7.51
CA ALA A 269 -0.23 27.34 6.72
C ALA A 269 0.13 26.95 5.26
N GLU A 270 0.39 25.67 5.00
CA GLU A 270 0.73 25.10 3.68
C GLU A 270 -0.50 24.58 2.92
N LEU A 271 -1.64 24.43 3.58
CA LEU A 271 -2.89 24.01 2.96
C LEU A 271 -3.52 25.16 2.17
N THR A 272 -4.20 24.83 1.08
CA THR A 272 -4.94 25.83 0.30
C THR A 272 -6.20 26.27 1.05
N THR A 273 -6.76 27.43 0.67
CA THR A 273 -8.02 27.90 1.23
C THR A 273 -9.13 26.87 1.04
N GLU A 274 -9.22 26.25 -0.14
CA GLU A 274 -10.18 25.18 -0.45
C GLU A 274 -10.02 23.97 0.48
N GLU A 275 -8.78 23.54 0.75
CA GLU A 275 -8.49 22.43 1.65
C GLU A 275 -8.91 22.75 3.10
N THR A 276 -8.62 23.98 3.56
CA THR A 276 -9.03 24.41 4.91
C THR A 276 -10.54 24.57 5.06
N GLU A 277 -11.24 25.04 4.03
CA GLU A 277 -12.70 25.12 4.00
C GLU A 277 -13.34 23.72 3.99
N LEU A 278 -12.76 22.77 3.25
CA LEU A 278 -13.20 21.37 3.26
C LEU A 278 -13.07 20.77 4.65
N ILE A 279 -11.92 20.96 5.32
CA ILE A 279 -11.72 20.46 6.69
C ILE A 279 -12.77 21.06 7.65
N ALA A 280 -13.03 22.37 7.57
CA ALA A 280 -14.04 23.02 8.40
C ALA A 280 -15.46 22.48 8.11
N ALA A 281 -15.80 22.24 6.84
CA ALA A 281 -17.07 21.65 6.45
C ALA A 281 -17.22 20.21 6.97
N LEU A 282 -16.16 19.41 6.93
CA LEU A 282 -16.13 18.05 7.50
C LEU A 282 -16.33 18.09 9.02
N GLU A 283 -15.68 19.02 9.72
CA GLU A 283 -15.85 19.22 11.16
C GLU A 283 -17.32 19.53 11.48
N ILE A 284 -17.93 20.49 10.77
CA ILE A 284 -19.35 20.84 10.94
C ILE A 284 -20.24 19.64 10.66
N ALA A 285 -20.00 18.91 9.57
CA ALA A 285 -20.78 17.73 9.19
C ALA A 285 -20.65 16.55 10.17
N SER A 286 -19.58 16.50 10.97
CA SER A 286 -19.39 15.48 12.01
C SER A 286 -20.25 15.71 13.25
N HIS A 287 -20.67 16.95 13.48
CA HIS A 287 -21.57 17.28 14.57
C HIS A 287 -23.01 16.91 14.18
N PRO A 288 -23.82 16.40 15.12
CA PRO A 288 -25.24 16.15 14.84
C PRO A 288 -25.90 17.46 14.38
N PRO A 289 -26.75 17.42 13.33
CA PRO A 289 -27.38 18.63 12.82
C PRO A 289 -28.19 19.30 13.93
N VAL A 290 -28.00 20.61 14.10
CA VAL A 290 -28.69 21.41 15.11
C VAL A 290 -29.85 22.13 14.45
N ILE A 291 -31.04 22.07 15.05
CA ILE A 291 -32.28 22.68 14.51
C ILE A 291 -32.16 24.20 14.56
N GLN A 292 -31.79 24.86 13.47
CA GLN A 292 -31.61 26.32 13.37
C GLN A 292 -32.72 26.99 12.53
N VAL A 293 -32.73 28.32 12.47
CA VAL A 293 -33.65 29.08 11.59
C VAL A 293 -33.57 28.56 10.15
N GLY A 294 -34.73 28.33 9.53
CA GLY A 294 -34.89 27.73 8.20
C GLY A 294 -34.93 26.18 8.22
N SER A 295 -34.68 25.53 9.36
CA SER A 295 -34.78 24.07 9.46
C SER A 295 -36.21 23.60 9.32
N ILE A 296 -36.42 22.54 8.55
CA ILE A 296 -37.72 21.86 8.45
C ILE A 296 -37.80 20.80 9.55
N VAL A 297 -38.78 20.96 10.43
CA VAL A 297 -38.92 20.17 11.65
C VAL A 297 -40.27 19.46 11.74
N ALA A 298 -40.30 18.42 12.55
CA ALA A 298 -41.47 17.69 13.00
C ALA A 298 -41.41 17.57 14.52
N TYR A 299 -42.51 17.18 15.15
CA TYR A 299 -42.52 16.86 16.58
C TYR A 299 -41.63 15.64 16.84
N ALA A 300 -40.87 15.67 17.95
CA ALA A 300 -40.01 14.56 18.36
C ALA A 300 -40.80 13.36 18.89
N ASP A 301 -41.97 13.58 19.51
CA ASP A 301 -42.80 12.54 20.12
C ASP A 301 -43.67 11.79 19.06
N PRO A 302 -43.45 10.47 18.85
CA PRO A 302 -44.23 9.63 17.94
C PRO A 302 -45.74 9.61 18.17
N TYR A 303 -46.18 9.92 19.39
CA TYR A 303 -47.59 9.87 19.77
C TYR A 303 -48.30 11.22 19.67
N TYR A 304 -47.59 12.28 19.27
CA TYR A 304 -48.20 13.57 19.05
C TYR A 304 -49.21 13.50 17.90
N THR A 305 -50.37 14.14 18.07
CA THR A 305 -51.49 14.10 17.09
C THR A 305 -51.10 14.60 15.69
N LEU A 306 -49.98 15.32 15.60
CA LEU A 306 -49.45 15.94 14.40
C LEU A 306 -47.98 15.51 14.14
N TYR A 307 -47.55 14.33 14.57
CA TYR A 307 -46.14 13.87 14.53
C TYR A 307 -45.42 13.98 13.15
N ASN A 308 -46.17 13.95 12.04
CA ASN A 308 -45.63 14.14 10.68
C ASN A 308 -45.88 15.54 10.10
N ALA A 309 -46.46 16.45 10.88
CA ALA A 309 -46.63 17.83 10.46
C ALA A 309 -45.28 18.43 10.11
N ARG A 310 -45.26 19.15 8.98
CA ARG A 310 -44.11 19.90 8.52
C ARG A 310 -44.16 21.29 9.13
N GLY A 311 -43.09 21.68 9.81
CA GLY A 311 -42.90 23.02 10.36
C GLY A 311 -41.57 23.60 9.90
N GLU A 312 -41.46 24.92 9.89
CA GLU A 312 -40.24 25.65 9.58
C GLU A 312 -39.86 26.51 10.78
N VAL A 313 -38.59 26.46 11.19
CA VAL A 313 -38.08 27.34 12.25
C VAL A 313 -37.91 28.75 11.69
N VAL A 314 -38.61 29.73 12.25
CA VAL A 314 -38.63 31.11 11.73
C VAL A 314 -37.75 32.05 12.54
N GLU A 315 -37.52 31.75 13.82
CA GLU A 315 -36.76 32.60 14.73
C GLU A 315 -36.10 31.78 15.83
N GLU A 316 -34.89 32.18 16.25
CA GLU A 316 -34.21 31.65 17.42
C GLU A 316 -34.44 32.59 18.60
N LEU A 317 -34.98 32.06 19.70
CA LEU A 317 -35.32 32.82 20.90
C LEU A 317 -34.29 32.66 22.02
N GLY A 318 -33.39 31.68 21.89
CA GLY A 318 -32.30 31.38 22.83
C GLY A 318 -31.47 30.17 22.38
N GLU A 319 -30.53 29.72 23.22
CA GLU A 319 -29.66 28.57 22.90
C GLU A 319 -30.48 27.29 22.61
N ASP A 320 -31.51 27.01 23.41
CA ASP A 320 -32.34 25.79 23.30
C ASP A 320 -33.75 26.02 22.74
N GLU A 321 -34.11 27.26 22.39
CA GLU A 321 -35.49 27.63 22.10
C GLU A 321 -35.67 28.23 20.71
N VAL A 322 -36.65 27.72 20.00
CA VAL A 322 -36.94 28.09 18.62
C VAL A 322 -38.42 28.36 18.42
N LEU A 323 -38.73 29.27 17.51
CA LEU A 323 -40.10 29.60 17.12
C LEU A 323 -40.41 28.92 15.80
N VAL A 324 -41.38 28.01 15.79
CA VAL A 324 -41.76 27.20 14.62
C VAL A 324 -43.08 27.71 14.04
N ALA A 325 -43.11 27.87 12.72
CA ALA A 325 -44.33 28.06 11.95
C ALA A 325 -44.71 26.72 11.31
N TRP A 326 -45.88 26.21 11.67
CA TRP A 326 -46.37 24.94 11.14
C TRP A 326 -47.18 25.13 9.86
N ASP A 327 -47.00 24.27 8.87
CA ASP A 327 -47.70 24.35 7.58
C ASP A 327 -49.22 24.26 7.74
N HIS A 328 -49.71 23.47 8.70
CA HIS A 328 -51.14 23.32 8.98
C HIS A 328 -51.78 24.55 9.66
N TRP A 329 -50.97 25.50 10.16
CA TRP A 329 -51.42 26.79 10.69
C TRP A 329 -50.96 27.98 9.87
N LYS A 330 -50.45 27.75 8.65
CA LYS A 330 -49.92 28.78 7.75
C LYS A 330 -50.93 29.89 7.44
N ASN A 331 -52.22 29.53 7.35
CA ASN A 331 -53.32 30.47 7.11
C ASN A 331 -53.71 31.29 8.35
N GLU A 332 -53.33 30.84 9.55
CA GLU A 332 -53.64 31.50 10.82
C GLU A 332 -52.49 32.38 11.32
N GLY A 333 -51.33 32.36 10.63
CA GLY A 333 -50.14 33.12 11.01
C GLY A 333 -49.56 32.74 12.38
N ARG A 334 -49.97 31.60 12.95
CA ARG A 334 -49.57 31.17 14.28
C ARG A 334 -48.14 30.64 14.27
N LYS A 335 -47.34 31.14 15.21
CA LYS A 335 -45.98 30.70 15.47
C LYS A 335 -45.89 30.30 16.94
N ILE A 336 -45.32 29.14 17.21
CA ILE A 336 -45.26 28.58 18.57
C ILE A 336 -43.81 28.34 18.96
N ARG A 337 -43.48 28.65 20.22
CA ARG A 337 -42.18 28.39 20.83
C ARG A 337 -42.06 26.93 21.23
N TYR A 338 -40.92 26.32 20.91
CA TYR A 338 -40.56 24.95 21.26
C TYR A 338 -39.12 24.90 21.75
N PHE A 339 -38.80 23.91 22.58
CA PHE A 339 -37.42 23.55 22.84
C PHE A 339 -36.87 22.67 21.72
N ARG A 340 -35.58 22.78 21.40
CA ARG A 340 -34.93 22.01 20.33
C ARG A 340 -35.05 20.49 20.54
N ASN A 341 -35.16 20.02 21.80
CA ASN A 341 -35.36 18.60 22.14
C ASN A 341 -36.80 18.09 21.93
N GLU A 342 -37.78 18.98 21.79
CA GLU A 342 -39.17 18.64 21.46
C GLU A 342 -39.39 18.47 19.95
N LEU A 343 -38.36 18.76 19.16
CA LEU A 343 -38.38 18.77 17.71
C LEU A 343 -37.34 17.80 17.15
N ARG A 344 -37.58 17.36 15.92
CA ARG A 344 -36.64 16.58 15.11
C ARG A 344 -36.69 17.08 13.67
N PHE A 345 -35.67 16.80 12.88
CA PHE A 345 -35.73 17.09 11.45
C PHE A 345 -36.87 16.29 10.79
N TRP A 346 -37.64 16.97 9.94
CA TRP A 346 -38.72 16.35 9.19
C TRP A 346 -38.15 15.37 8.15
N GLN A 347 -38.57 14.11 8.17
CA GLN A 347 -37.99 13.04 7.36
C GLN A 347 -38.75 12.70 6.07
N GLY A 348 -39.76 13.49 5.68
CA GLY A 348 -40.60 13.20 4.51
C GLY A 348 -41.81 12.33 4.84
N GLU A 349 -42.79 12.29 3.92
CA GLU A 349 -43.98 11.42 4.04
C GLU A 349 -43.71 9.94 3.72
N ASN A 350 -42.48 9.55 3.35
CA ASN A 350 -42.12 8.14 3.15
C ASN A 350 -40.63 7.90 3.46
N LYS A 351 -40.36 7.27 4.60
CA LYS A 351 -39.20 6.41 4.83
C LYS A 351 -39.64 5.15 5.52
#